data_AF-B4FEU9-F1
#
_entry.id   AF-B4FEU9-F1
#
_cell.length_a   1.000
_cell.length_b   1.000
_cell.length_c   1.000
_cell.angle_alpha   90.00
_cell.angle_beta   90.00
_cell.angle_gamma   90.00
#
_symmetry.space_group_name_H-M   'P 1'
#
loop_
_entity.id
_entity.type
_entity.pdbx_description
1 polymer ?
#
loop_
_entity_poly.entity_id
_entity_poly.type
_entity_poly.pdbx_seq_one_letter_code
_entity_poly.pdbx_strand_id
1 'polypeptide(L)'
;MLANVCRRRLTIPLSPILAAAAAAASGKNPIHSNHARALLSQSYYSSAVQAAPDREPCPTTVSYLVSCGVSPAVAAARKVRIRDTDRADAVRALLRKYGFSEADITRTVRLDPLLLTFDPDRTIRPKLDFFVSLGIQPRLLATEPHILARSLEKHIIPCIEFFRTILRTDDNIRIAVSRVPRALMTDIESTMRPAVEAFLSHGLSMEAIAKLLMIHMGMIKTPPERIREAFHDLKALGLRVTDTGFLYGFRVICSLRRETMVRKVAVFKSFGVSESDLFRAFKTQPTILLVGDETIKKKFRFFLDVMKLEIADVMAQPLTLALSLEKNIMPRCAVLSILMKEGKLKRTQKLIPPLLSNSRVFSERYVLRHAKDVPDVVKAFEGKIKFQGFGESEVRTSVPLND
;
A
#
# COMPACT_ATOMS: atom_id res chain seq x y z
N MET A 1 -25.72 -0.47 7.59
CA MET A 1 -25.58 -0.69 6.13
C MET A 1 -24.23 -1.27 5.72
N LEU A 2 -23.08 -0.76 6.19
CA LEU A 2 -21.76 -1.28 5.78
C LEU A 2 -21.62 -2.77 6.13
N ALA A 3 -22.09 -3.18 7.32
CA ALA A 3 -22.16 -4.58 7.72
C ALA A 3 -23.17 -5.39 6.90
N ASN A 4 -24.30 -4.79 6.48
CA ASN A 4 -25.34 -5.47 5.70
C ASN A 4 -24.98 -5.64 4.22
N VAL A 5 -24.24 -4.71 3.62
CA VAL A 5 -23.60 -4.89 2.30
C VAL A 5 -22.54 -6.00 2.38
N CYS A 6 -21.83 -6.12 3.52
CA CYS A 6 -20.96 -7.28 3.77
C CYS A 6 -21.73 -8.60 3.97
N ARG A 7 -22.95 -8.58 4.53
CA ARG A 7 -23.76 -9.79 4.84
C ARG A 7 -24.60 -10.32 3.67
N ARG A 8 -25.11 -9.47 2.76
CA ARG A 8 -26.02 -9.86 1.65
C ARG A 8 -25.47 -10.90 0.67
N ARG A 9 -24.20 -11.29 0.75
CA ARG A 9 -23.60 -12.31 -0.13
C ARG A 9 -23.45 -13.70 0.49
N LEU A 10 -23.95 -13.92 1.72
CA LEU A 10 -24.00 -15.28 2.31
C LEU A 10 -25.24 -16.09 1.89
N THR A 11 -26.18 -15.51 1.13
CA THR A 11 -27.41 -16.18 0.69
C THR A 11 -27.40 -16.60 -0.78
N ILE A 12 -26.22 -16.86 -1.35
CA ILE A 12 -26.14 -17.66 -2.58
C ILE A 12 -25.92 -19.11 -2.13
N PRO A 13 -26.94 -19.99 -2.20
CA PRO A 13 -26.77 -21.38 -1.82
C PRO A 13 -25.70 -22.01 -2.72
N LEU A 14 -24.73 -22.66 -2.08
CA LEU A 14 -23.72 -23.48 -2.75
C LEU A 14 -24.45 -24.50 -3.64
N SER A 15 -24.12 -24.50 -4.93
CA SER A 15 -24.61 -25.48 -5.90
C SER A 15 -24.39 -26.93 -5.41
N PRO A 16 -25.31 -27.89 -5.63
CA PRO A 16 -25.32 -29.20 -4.94
C PRO A 16 -24.19 -30.17 -5.31
N ILE A 17 -23.15 -29.76 -6.03
CA ILE A 17 -22.06 -30.67 -6.43
C ILE A 17 -21.12 -31.02 -5.25
N LEU A 18 -21.29 -30.41 -4.07
CA LEU A 18 -20.52 -30.77 -2.87
C LEU A 18 -21.31 -31.54 -1.80
N ALA A 19 -22.60 -31.84 -2.02
CA ALA A 19 -23.36 -32.69 -1.09
C ALA A 19 -23.06 -34.20 -1.24
N ALA A 20 -22.42 -34.62 -2.34
CA ALA A 20 -22.11 -36.03 -2.58
C ALA A 20 -20.77 -36.51 -2.01
N ALA A 21 -19.92 -35.62 -1.47
CA ALA A 21 -18.59 -35.99 -0.95
C ALA A 21 -18.50 -36.06 0.59
N ALA A 22 -19.58 -35.72 1.32
CA ALA A 22 -19.56 -35.69 2.79
C ALA A 22 -19.98 -37.02 3.47
N ALA A 23 -20.23 -38.09 2.70
CA ALA A 23 -20.66 -39.38 3.27
C ALA A 23 -19.54 -40.43 3.39
N ALA A 24 -18.28 -40.10 3.07
CA ALA A 24 -17.18 -41.05 3.21
C ALA A 24 -15.99 -40.40 3.95
N ALA A 25 -15.44 -41.16 4.91
CA ALA A 25 -14.25 -40.88 5.73
C ALA A 25 -14.47 -40.14 7.06
N SER A 26 -15.07 -40.88 8.00
CA SER A 26 -14.75 -40.82 9.43
C SER A 26 -13.24 -41.09 9.66
N GLY A 27 -12.53 -40.20 10.36
CA GLY A 27 -11.16 -40.48 10.80
C GLY A 27 -10.31 -39.28 11.23
N LYS A 28 -10.34 -38.97 12.52
CA LYS A 28 -9.30 -38.37 13.40
C LYS A 28 -8.38 -37.23 12.87
N ASN A 29 -8.67 -36.03 13.40
CA ASN A 29 -7.77 -35.04 14.03
C ASN A 29 -6.64 -34.30 13.24
N PRO A 30 -6.26 -33.08 13.69
CA PRO A 30 -5.89 -31.97 12.81
C PRO A 30 -4.38 -31.65 12.83
N ILE A 31 -3.91 -30.89 11.83
CA ILE A 31 -2.97 -29.76 11.91
C ILE A 31 -2.45 -29.39 10.49
N HIS A 32 -2.51 -28.10 10.16
CA HIS A 32 -1.90 -27.42 9.00
C HIS A 32 -2.37 -27.77 7.58
N SER A 33 -3.51 -27.21 7.14
CA SER A 33 -3.81 -27.10 5.71
C SER A 33 -3.59 -25.67 5.18
N ASN A 34 -2.41 -25.48 4.58
CA ASN A 34 -2.01 -24.30 3.81
C ASN A 34 -2.73 -24.25 2.44
N HIS A 35 -4.06 -24.21 2.43
CA HIS A 35 -4.86 -24.18 1.18
C HIS A 35 -4.71 -22.90 0.34
N ALA A 36 -3.89 -21.93 0.77
CA ALA A 36 -3.56 -20.76 -0.04
C ALA A 36 -2.45 -21.01 -1.09
N ARG A 37 -1.73 -22.14 -1.05
CA ARG A 37 -0.69 -22.47 -2.05
C ARG A 37 -1.14 -23.38 -3.19
N ALA A 38 -2.30 -24.03 -3.07
CA ALA A 38 -2.76 -25.00 -4.06
C ALA A 38 -3.55 -24.39 -5.25
N LEU A 39 -4.02 -23.14 -5.16
CA LEU A 39 -4.90 -22.57 -6.19
C LEU A 39 -4.17 -21.87 -7.36
N LEU A 40 -2.85 -21.96 -7.46
CA LEU A 40 -2.09 -21.35 -8.58
C LEU A 40 -1.26 -22.36 -9.40
N SER A 41 -1.52 -23.67 -9.27
CA SER A 41 -0.90 -24.68 -10.14
C SER A 41 -1.89 -25.50 -10.98
N GLN A 42 -3.16 -25.09 -11.07
CA GLN A 42 -4.16 -25.78 -11.88
C GLN A 42 -4.62 -24.91 -13.06
N SER A 43 -3.73 -24.74 -14.02
CA SER A 43 -4.10 -24.57 -15.43
C SER A 43 -2.87 -24.95 -16.23
N TYR A 44 -3.04 -25.79 -17.26
CA TYR A 44 -2.01 -26.43 -18.08
C TYR A 44 -1.44 -27.75 -17.53
N TYR A 45 -2.31 -28.74 -17.34
CA TYR A 45 -1.93 -30.14 -17.59
C TYR A 45 -1.90 -30.34 -19.11
N SER A 46 -0.74 -30.08 -19.73
CA SER A 46 -0.40 -30.65 -21.03
C SER A 46 0.59 -31.78 -20.77
N SER A 47 0.17 -33.00 -21.14
CA SER A 47 0.99 -34.19 -21.42
C SER A 47 2.22 -34.42 -20.54
N ALA A 48 2.15 -35.45 -19.69
CA ALA A 48 3.22 -35.96 -18.85
C ALA A 48 4.51 -36.22 -19.65
N VAL A 49 5.40 -35.23 -19.69
CA VAL A 49 6.81 -35.44 -19.99
C VAL A 49 7.43 -36.00 -18.72
N GLN A 50 7.99 -37.21 -18.82
CA GLN A 50 8.73 -37.90 -17.76
C GLN A 50 9.56 -36.90 -16.94
N ALA A 51 9.29 -36.84 -15.63
CA ALA A 51 10.07 -36.06 -14.70
C ALA A 51 11.52 -36.54 -14.74
N ALA A 52 12.40 -35.77 -15.37
CA ALA A 52 13.83 -35.97 -15.23
C ALA A 52 14.18 -35.89 -13.74
N PRO A 53 15.01 -36.82 -13.20
CA PRO A 53 15.28 -36.91 -11.77
C PRO A 53 15.86 -35.59 -11.26
N ASP A 54 15.46 -35.21 -10.05
CA ASP A 54 15.89 -34.03 -9.32
C ASP A 54 17.41 -33.84 -9.49
N ARG A 55 17.80 -32.90 -10.35
CA ARG A 55 19.22 -32.55 -10.53
C ARG A 55 19.71 -32.00 -9.21
N GLU A 56 20.69 -32.67 -8.60
CA GLU A 56 21.36 -32.18 -7.40
C GLU A 56 21.78 -30.70 -7.58
N PRO A 57 21.59 -29.85 -6.54
CA PRO A 57 21.97 -28.45 -6.61
C PRO A 57 23.47 -28.30 -6.92
N CYS A 58 23.82 -27.44 -7.88
CA CYS A 58 25.23 -27.17 -8.19
C CYS A 58 25.93 -26.49 -6.99
N PRO A 59 26.96 -27.09 -6.37
CA PRO A 59 27.59 -26.56 -5.16
C PRO A 59 28.11 -25.12 -5.33
N THR A 60 28.70 -24.81 -6.48
CA THR A 60 29.17 -23.46 -6.83
C THR A 60 28.04 -22.44 -6.83
N THR A 61 26.88 -22.80 -7.40
CA THR A 61 25.71 -21.91 -7.40
C THR A 61 25.16 -21.70 -6.00
N VAL A 62 25.06 -22.77 -5.20
CA VAL A 62 24.58 -22.67 -3.82
C VAL A 62 25.51 -21.78 -3.00
N SER A 63 26.82 -22.02 -3.06
CA SER A 63 27.84 -21.22 -2.37
C SER A 63 27.78 -19.74 -2.78
N TYR A 64 27.69 -19.46 -4.07
CA TYR A 64 27.61 -18.08 -4.57
C TYR A 64 26.32 -17.36 -4.15
N LEU A 65 25.16 -18.04 -4.21
CA LEU A 65 23.91 -17.42 -3.75
C LEU A 65 23.94 -17.18 -2.23
N VAL A 66 24.55 -18.09 -1.46
CA VAL A 66 24.77 -17.90 -0.02
C VAL A 66 25.66 -16.68 0.25
N SER A 67 26.75 -16.50 -0.51
CA SER A 67 27.61 -15.31 -0.38
C SER A 67 26.89 -14.02 -0.77
N CYS A 68 25.84 -14.09 -1.60
CA CYS A 68 24.96 -12.98 -1.93
C CYS A 68 23.88 -12.68 -0.86
N GLY A 69 23.85 -13.44 0.25
CA GLY A 69 22.89 -13.28 1.35
C GLY A 69 21.59 -14.08 1.20
N VAL A 70 21.56 -15.07 0.30
CA VAL A 70 20.44 -16.02 0.19
C VAL A 70 20.65 -17.15 1.20
N SER A 71 19.58 -17.66 1.83
CA SER A 71 19.74 -18.81 2.74
C SER A 71 20.13 -20.09 1.97
N PRO A 72 20.90 -21.01 2.57
CA PRO A 72 21.30 -22.25 1.91
C PRO A 72 20.13 -23.07 1.36
N ALA A 73 19.04 -23.18 2.14
CA ALA A 73 17.83 -23.89 1.72
C ALA A 73 17.17 -23.24 0.49
N VAL A 74 17.11 -21.90 0.43
CA VAL A 74 16.57 -21.20 -0.74
C VAL A 74 17.51 -21.37 -1.92
N ALA A 75 18.82 -21.23 -1.73
CA ALA A 75 19.82 -21.37 -2.77
C ALA A 75 19.81 -22.76 -3.42
N ALA A 76 19.72 -23.83 -2.62
CA ALA A 76 19.62 -25.21 -3.08
C ALA A 76 18.32 -25.47 -3.87
N ALA A 77 17.21 -24.86 -3.48
CA ALA A 77 15.93 -25.00 -4.18
C ALA A 77 15.85 -24.24 -5.52
N ARG A 78 16.85 -23.39 -5.87
CA ARG A 78 16.82 -22.62 -7.11
C ARG A 78 17.30 -23.45 -8.30
N LYS A 79 16.52 -23.44 -9.38
CA LYS A 79 16.87 -24.05 -10.67
C LYS A 79 17.77 -23.17 -11.55
N VAL A 80 18.69 -22.41 -10.94
CA VAL A 80 19.66 -21.56 -11.67
C VAL A 80 21.00 -22.27 -11.64
N ARG A 81 21.79 -22.16 -12.71
CA ARG A 81 23.15 -22.70 -12.76
C ARG A 81 24.13 -21.58 -13.07
N ILE A 82 24.84 -21.13 -12.04
CA ILE A 82 25.98 -20.22 -12.14
C ILE A 82 27.21 -21.12 -12.24
N ARG A 83 27.77 -21.25 -13.44
CA ARG A 83 29.00 -22.03 -13.70
C ARG A 83 30.26 -21.21 -13.41
N ASP A 84 30.17 -19.92 -13.68
CA ASP A 84 31.22 -18.91 -13.52
C ASP A 84 30.59 -17.68 -12.86
N THR A 85 31.33 -17.11 -11.90
CA THR A 85 30.90 -15.97 -11.10
C THR A 85 31.14 -14.64 -11.78
N ASP A 86 32.01 -14.56 -12.79
CA ASP A 86 32.39 -13.30 -13.44
C ASP A 86 31.18 -12.54 -13.99
N ARG A 87 30.26 -13.25 -14.68
CA ARG A 87 29.03 -12.65 -15.19
C ARG A 87 28.11 -12.19 -14.06
N ALA A 88 27.96 -13.00 -13.03
CA ALA A 88 27.12 -12.68 -11.89
C ALA A 88 27.66 -11.44 -11.15
N ASP A 89 28.98 -11.35 -10.99
CA ASP A 89 29.65 -10.21 -10.38
C ASP A 89 29.59 -8.95 -11.27
N ALA A 90 29.67 -9.10 -12.60
CA ALA A 90 29.44 -8.00 -13.54
C ALA A 90 28.00 -7.47 -13.47
N VAL A 91 26.99 -8.34 -13.36
CA VAL A 91 25.60 -7.93 -13.12
C VAL A 91 25.46 -7.16 -11.80
N ARG A 92 26.10 -7.63 -10.73
CA ARG A 92 26.08 -6.93 -9.42
C ARG A 92 26.77 -5.57 -9.50
N ALA A 93 27.94 -5.49 -10.13
CA ALA A 93 28.68 -4.25 -10.35
C ALA A 93 27.86 -3.25 -11.18
N LEU A 94 27.17 -3.73 -12.22
CA LEU A 94 26.25 -2.92 -13.01
C LEU A 94 25.12 -2.35 -12.13
N LEU A 95 24.44 -3.19 -11.34
CA LEU A 95 23.37 -2.72 -10.45
C LEU A 95 23.86 -1.64 -9.47
N ARG A 96 25.06 -1.79 -8.90
CA ARG A 96 25.68 -0.75 -8.04
C ARG A 96 25.83 0.58 -8.76
N LYS A 97 26.30 0.55 -10.02
CA LYS A 97 26.46 1.76 -10.85
C LYS A 97 25.14 2.53 -11.04
N TYR A 98 24.00 1.84 -11.02
CA TYR A 98 22.66 2.45 -11.10
C TYR A 98 21.99 2.69 -9.73
N GLY A 99 22.79 2.69 -8.66
CA GLY A 99 22.37 3.12 -7.32
C GLY A 99 21.68 2.03 -6.48
N PHE A 100 21.79 0.75 -6.84
CA PHE A 100 21.35 -0.35 -5.98
C PHE A 100 22.32 -0.48 -4.80
N SER A 101 21.80 -0.46 -3.57
CA SER A 101 22.58 -0.80 -2.38
C SER A 101 22.82 -2.31 -2.28
N GLU A 102 23.75 -2.76 -1.43
CA GLU A 102 23.92 -4.21 -1.18
C GLU A 102 22.62 -4.88 -0.73
N ALA A 103 21.81 -4.20 0.08
CA ALA A 103 20.50 -4.71 0.49
C ALA A 103 19.53 -4.86 -0.69
N ASP A 104 19.60 -3.98 -1.68
CA ASP A 104 18.79 -4.06 -2.91
C ASP A 104 19.28 -5.19 -3.82
N ILE A 105 20.60 -5.41 -3.91
CA ILE A 105 21.19 -6.50 -4.67
C ILE A 105 20.83 -7.85 -4.04
N THR A 106 21.01 -8.01 -2.72
CA THR A 106 20.60 -9.22 -2.01
C THR A 106 19.11 -9.49 -2.20
N ARG A 107 18.25 -8.46 -2.12
CA ARG A 107 16.82 -8.61 -2.40
C ARG A 107 16.56 -9.05 -3.84
N THR A 108 17.23 -8.44 -4.81
CA THR A 108 17.12 -8.74 -6.24
C THR A 108 17.48 -10.20 -6.52
N VAL A 109 18.66 -10.64 -6.07
CA VAL A 109 19.15 -12.03 -6.22
C VAL A 109 18.24 -13.02 -5.50
N ARG A 110 17.74 -12.66 -4.30
CA ARG A 110 16.80 -13.50 -3.55
C ARG A 110 15.49 -13.71 -4.31
N LEU A 111 14.96 -12.68 -4.95
CA LEU A 111 13.67 -12.74 -5.65
C LEU A 111 13.81 -13.38 -7.03
N ASP A 112 14.83 -12.98 -7.80
CA ASP A 112 15.08 -13.44 -9.16
C ASP A 112 16.59 -13.70 -9.42
N PRO A 113 17.12 -14.86 -8.98
CA PRO A 113 18.53 -15.22 -9.18
C PRO A 113 18.86 -15.48 -10.65
N LEU A 114 17.87 -15.66 -11.54
CA LEU A 114 18.11 -15.90 -12.96
C LEU A 114 18.78 -14.68 -13.62
N LEU A 115 18.53 -13.47 -13.10
CA LEU A 115 19.16 -12.24 -13.59
C LEU A 115 20.69 -12.29 -13.59
N LEU A 116 21.30 -13.05 -12.66
CA LEU A 116 22.76 -13.20 -12.57
C LEU A 116 23.35 -13.95 -13.77
N THR A 117 22.52 -14.65 -14.53
CA THR A 117 22.93 -15.40 -15.73
C THR A 117 22.84 -14.57 -17.01
N PHE A 118 22.19 -13.41 -16.96
CA PHE A 118 22.00 -12.54 -18.10
C PHE A 118 23.27 -11.77 -18.43
N ASP A 119 23.40 -11.41 -19.70
CA ASP A 119 24.44 -10.50 -20.15
C ASP A 119 24.17 -9.09 -19.57
N PRO A 120 25.07 -8.54 -18.74
CA PRO A 120 24.86 -7.25 -18.08
C PRO A 120 24.70 -6.11 -19.09
N ASP A 121 25.53 -6.05 -20.13
CA ASP A 121 25.58 -4.93 -21.07
C ASP A 121 24.53 -5.06 -22.18
N ARG A 122 24.28 -6.27 -22.65
CA ARG A 122 23.31 -6.51 -23.73
C ARG A 122 21.87 -6.57 -23.25
N THR A 123 21.63 -7.06 -22.03
CA THR A 123 20.26 -7.38 -21.56
C THR A 123 19.78 -6.47 -20.45
N ILE A 124 20.62 -6.19 -19.45
CA ILE A 124 20.19 -5.47 -18.25
C ILE A 124 20.38 -3.95 -18.44
N ARG A 125 21.57 -3.52 -18.86
CA ARG A 125 21.92 -2.10 -19.04
C ARG A 125 20.90 -1.33 -19.87
N PRO A 126 20.44 -1.79 -21.05
CA PRO A 126 19.49 -1.03 -21.86
C PRO A 126 18.16 -0.77 -21.14
N LYS A 127 17.72 -1.71 -20.28
CA LYS A 127 16.50 -1.54 -19.47
C LYS A 127 16.72 -0.50 -18.37
N LEU A 128 17.89 -0.53 -17.72
CA LEU A 128 18.23 0.45 -16.68
C LEU A 128 18.32 1.87 -17.28
N ASP A 129 18.98 2.02 -18.43
CA ASP A 129 19.09 3.29 -19.15
C ASP A 129 17.72 3.84 -19.55
N PHE A 130 16.82 2.97 -20.03
CA PHE A 130 15.45 3.34 -20.35
C PHE A 130 14.67 3.84 -19.11
N PHE A 131 14.82 3.21 -17.95
CA PHE A 131 14.18 3.72 -16.73
C PHE A 131 14.78 5.06 -16.29
N VAL A 132 16.10 5.24 -16.43
CA VAL A 132 16.76 6.52 -16.17
C VAL A 132 16.25 7.63 -17.09
N SER A 133 16.04 7.35 -18.38
CA SER A 133 15.51 8.35 -19.32
C SER A 133 14.08 8.79 -19.00
N LEU A 134 13.29 7.94 -18.34
CA LEU A 134 11.98 8.29 -17.78
C LEU A 134 12.04 8.97 -16.39
N GLY A 135 13.23 9.23 -15.86
CA GLY A 135 13.44 9.78 -14.52
C GLY A 135 13.09 8.81 -13.39
N ILE A 136 12.99 7.52 -13.67
CA ILE A 136 12.72 6.46 -12.68
C ILE A 136 14.06 5.95 -12.15
N GLN A 137 14.26 6.04 -10.83
CA GLN A 137 15.47 5.51 -10.20
C GLN A 137 15.48 3.98 -10.26
N PRO A 138 16.45 3.34 -10.95
CA PRO A 138 16.40 1.89 -11.18
C PRO A 138 16.42 1.05 -9.91
N ARG A 139 17.04 1.54 -8.81
CA ARG A 139 17.02 0.88 -7.49
C ARG A 139 15.61 0.54 -6.98
N LEU A 140 14.58 1.27 -7.40
CA LEU A 140 13.18 1.00 -7.00
C LEU A 140 12.68 -0.35 -7.56
N LEU A 141 13.28 -0.83 -8.65
CA LEU A 141 12.98 -2.12 -9.28
C LEU A 141 13.51 -3.31 -8.47
N ALA A 142 14.34 -3.09 -7.44
CA ALA A 142 14.82 -4.16 -6.56
C ALA A 142 13.69 -4.91 -5.83
N THR A 143 12.50 -4.30 -5.74
CA THR A 143 11.28 -4.94 -5.20
C THR A 143 10.59 -5.85 -6.20
N GLU A 144 10.84 -5.67 -7.51
CA GLU A 144 10.21 -6.39 -8.61
C GLU A 144 11.24 -6.70 -9.72
N PRO A 145 12.32 -7.45 -9.41
CA PRO A 145 13.44 -7.64 -10.33
C PRO A 145 13.08 -8.38 -11.62
N HIS A 146 11.99 -9.17 -11.61
CA HIS A 146 11.44 -9.85 -12.78
C HIS A 146 11.11 -8.89 -13.94
N ILE A 147 10.93 -7.60 -13.68
CA ILE A 147 10.78 -6.57 -14.74
C ILE A 147 12.03 -6.56 -15.64
N LEU A 148 13.22 -6.69 -15.05
CA LEU A 148 14.49 -6.77 -15.79
C LEU A 148 14.64 -8.09 -16.56
N ALA A 149 13.78 -9.08 -16.33
CA ALA A 149 13.70 -10.31 -17.12
C ALA A 149 12.73 -10.21 -18.30
N ARG A 150 11.87 -9.19 -18.36
CA ARG A 150 11.01 -8.93 -19.51
C ARG A 150 11.80 -8.30 -20.66
N SER A 151 11.28 -8.44 -21.88
CA SER A 151 11.85 -7.77 -23.06
C SER A 151 11.67 -6.25 -22.93
N LEU A 152 12.72 -5.48 -23.26
CA LEU A 152 12.61 -4.03 -23.33
C LEU A 152 11.61 -3.62 -24.42
N GLU A 153 11.87 -4.07 -25.66
CA GLU A 153 11.09 -3.72 -26.85
C GLU A 153 9.69 -4.37 -26.88
N LYS A 154 9.59 -5.65 -26.51
CA LYS A 154 8.33 -6.39 -26.66
C LYS A 154 7.38 -6.27 -25.46
N HIS A 155 7.83 -5.70 -24.35
CA HIS A 155 7.03 -5.66 -23.11
C HIS A 155 7.12 -4.33 -22.37
N ILE A 156 8.32 -3.92 -21.94
CA ILE A 156 8.48 -2.74 -21.07
C ILE A 156 8.05 -1.46 -21.80
N ILE A 157 8.59 -1.20 -22.99
CA ILE A 157 8.24 -0.02 -23.80
C ILE A 157 6.74 -0.02 -24.12
N PRO A 158 6.13 -1.09 -24.69
CA PRO A 158 4.70 -1.14 -24.92
C PRO A 158 3.85 -0.87 -23.67
N CYS A 159 4.26 -1.36 -22.49
CA CYS A 159 3.56 -1.06 -21.25
C CYS A 159 3.62 0.43 -20.91
N ILE A 160 4.78 1.07 -21.06
CA ILE A 160 4.93 2.51 -20.82
C ILE A 160 4.11 3.32 -21.82
N GLU A 161 4.12 2.98 -23.10
CA GLU A 161 3.29 3.64 -24.11
C GLU A 161 1.80 3.51 -23.79
N PHE A 162 1.34 2.33 -23.38
CA PHE A 162 -0.02 2.13 -22.92
C PHE A 162 -0.36 3.03 -21.73
N PHE A 163 0.50 3.09 -20.71
CA PHE A 163 0.30 4.00 -19.58
C PHE A 163 0.33 5.47 -19.99
N ARG A 164 1.11 5.86 -21.00
CA ARG A 164 1.13 7.23 -21.51
C ARG A 164 -0.21 7.65 -22.11
N THR A 165 -0.94 6.73 -22.75
CA THR A 165 -2.31 7.02 -23.24
C THR A 165 -3.30 7.38 -22.12
N ILE A 166 -3.06 6.90 -20.89
CA ILE A 166 -3.93 7.12 -19.73
C ILE A 166 -3.41 8.26 -18.85
N LEU A 167 -2.14 8.20 -18.44
CA LEU A 167 -1.50 9.12 -17.49
C LEU A 167 -1.02 10.43 -18.12
N ARG A 168 -0.98 10.49 -19.46
CA ARG A 168 -0.68 11.66 -20.31
C ARG A 168 0.74 12.23 -20.23
N THR A 169 1.37 12.23 -19.06
CA THR A 169 2.69 12.84 -18.84
C THR A 169 3.69 11.84 -18.30
N ASP A 170 4.96 12.00 -18.71
CA ASP A 170 6.05 11.17 -18.20
C ASP A 170 6.29 11.38 -16.71
N ASP A 171 5.96 12.57 -16.16
CA ASP A 171 6.02 12.81 -14.72
C ASP A 171 5.02 11.95 -13.93
N ASN A 172 3.78 11.81 -14.43
CA ASN A 172 2.80 10.91 -13.83
C ASN A 172 3.25 9.45 -13.92
N ILE A 173 3.80 9.02 -15.06
CA ILE A 173 4.34 7.66 -15.24
C ILE A 173 5.46 7.42 -14.23
N ARG A 174 6.42 8.35 -14.14
CA ARG A 174 7.54 8.30 -13.19
C ARG A 174 7.05 8.14 -11.77
N ILE A 175 6.09 8.97 -11.33
CA ILE A 175 5.53 8.91 -9.97
C ILE A 175 4.78 7.60 -9.74
N ALA A 176 3.95 7.16 -10.67
CA ALA A 176 3.13 5.95 -10.53
C ALA A 176 3.98 4.68 -10.50
N VAL A 177 4.88 4.52 -11.46
CA VAL A 177 5.78 3.36 -11.57
C VAL A 177 6.72 3.29 -10.37
N SER A 178 7.27 4.43 -9.92
CA SER A 178 8.14 4.47 -8.73
C SER A 178 7.44 3.96 -7.46
N ARG A 179 6.11 4.10 -7.37
CA ARG A 179 5.31 3.61 -6.23
C ARG A 179 4.92 2.15 -6.38
N VAL A 180 4.62 1.69 -7.59
CA VAL A 180 4.12 0.33 -7.84
C VAL A 180 4.77 -0.27 -9.11
N PRO A 181 6.08 -0.59 -9.10
CA PRO A 181 6.77 -1.11 -10.29
C PRO A 181 6.12 -2.37 -10.87
N ARG A 182 5.53 -3.21 -10.01
CA ARG A 182 4.82 -4.45 -10.37
C ARG A 182 3.73 -4.27 -11.43
N ALA A 183 3.21 -3.05 -11.61
CA ALA A 183 2.24 -2.78 -12.67
C ALA A 183 2.81 -3.06 -14.07
N LEU A 184 4.11 -2.87 -14.28
CA LEU A 184 4.81 -3.14 -15.54
C LEU A 184 4.91 -4.62 -15.89
N MET A 185 4.58 -5.55 -14.98
CA MET A 185 4.60 -6.99 -15.27
C MET A 185 3.31 -7.50 -15.92
N THR A 186 2.26 -6.67 -15.92
CA THR A 186 0.92 -7.02 -16.38
C THR A 186 0.88 -7.12 -17.90
N ASP A 187 0.07 -8.04 -18.42
CA ASP A 187 -0.19 -8.14 -19.85
C ASP A 187 -1.18 -7.06 -20.31
N ILE A 188 -0.90 -6.44 -21.45
CA ILE A 188 -1.68 -5.29 -21.93
C ILE A 188 -3.05 -5.76 -22.43
N GLU A 189 -3.08 -6.75 -23.32
CA GLU A 189 -4.27 -7.15 -24.05
C GLU A 189 -5.22 -8.00 -23.20
N SER A 190 -4.70 -8.94 -22.43
CA SER A 190 -5.52 -9.84 -21.63
C SER A 190 -5.94 -9.25 -20.27
N THR A 191 -5.29 -8.18 -19.79
CA THR A 191 -5.53 -7.66 -18.44
C THR A 191 -5.72 -6.15 -18.39
N MET A 192 -4.76 -5.35 -18.86
CA MET A 192 -4.83 -3.89 -18.70
C MET A 192 -5.97 -3.27 -19.51
N ARG A 193 -6.11 -3.65 -20.79
CA ARG A 193 -7.14 -3.13 -21.69
C ARG A 193 -8.56 -3.50 -21.23
N PRO A 194 -8.87 -4.77 -20.88
CA PRO A 194 -10.17 -5.13 -20.31
C PRO A 194 -10.51 -4.36 -19.02
N ALA A 195 -9.51 -4.09 -18.17
CA ALA A 195 -9.74 -3.29 -16.96
C ALA A 195 -10.14 -1.84 -17.31
N VAL A 196 -9.44 -1.20 -18.26
CA VAL A 196 -9.78 0.15 -18.74
C VAL A 196 -11.18 0.19 -19.35
N GLU A 197 -11.50 -0.76 -20.23
CA GLU A 197 -12.82 -0.86 -20.85
C GLU A 197 -13.93 -1.05 -19.81
N ALA A 198 -13.70 -1.88 -18.80
CA ALA A 198 -14.64 -2.06 -17.70
C ALA A 198 -14.81 -0.80 -16.83
N PHE A 199 -13.75 -0.02 -16.61
CA PHE A 199 -13.87 1.26 -15.91
C PHE A 199 -14.70 2.27 -16.72
N LEU A 200 -14.47 2.35 -18.02
CA LEU A 200 -15.20 3.23 -18.93
C LEU A 200 -16.68 2.83 -19.00
N SER A 201 -16.98 1.53 -19.14
CA SER A 201 -18.37 1.04 -19.23
C SER A 201 -19.18 1.28 -17.96
N HIS A 202 -18.52 1.42 -16.81
CA HIS A 202 -19.13 1.80 -15.54
C HIS A 202 -19.12 3.31 -15.25
N GLY A 203 -18.75 4.14 -16.23
CA GLY A 203 -18.94 5.59 -16.19
C GLY A 203 -17.76 6.39 -15.63
N LEU A 204 -16.57 5.80 -15.49
CA LEU A 204 -15.37 6.61 -15.27
C LEU A 204 -14.92 7.24 -16.58
N SER A 205 -14.49 8.50 -16.51
CA SER A 205 -13.74 9.13 -17.61
C SER A 205 -12.29 8.66 -17.62
N MET A 206 -11.59 8.84 -18.74
CA MET A 206 -10.14 8.61 -18.81
C MET A 206 -9.35 9.40 -17.75
N GLU A 207 -9.79 10.61 -17.42
CA GLU A 207 -9.20 11.41 -16.35
C GLU A 207 -9.41 10.78 -14.96
N ALA A 208 -10.60 10.24 -14.69
CA ALA A 208 -10.88 9.54 -13.43
C ALA A 208 -10.07 8.24 -13.32
N ILE A 209 -9.88 7.51 -14.43
CA ILE A 209 -9.01 6.33 -14.50
C ILE A 209 -7.56 6.74 -14.22
N ALA A 210 -7.05 7.81 -14.83
CA ALA A 210 -5.72 8.32 -14.55
C ALA A 210 -5.53 8.66 -13.06
N LYS A 211 -6.50 9.35 -12.45
CA LYS A 211 -6.51 9.64 -11.00
C LYS A 211 -6.51 8.36 -10.16
N LEU A 212 -7.30 7.34 -10.54
CA LEU A 212 -7.32 6.04 -9.86
C LEU A 212 -5.95 5.35 -9.91
N LEU A 213 -5.28 5.36 -11.06
CA LEU A 213 -3.94 4.79 -11.21
C LEU A 213 -2.89 5.58 -10.43
N MET A 214 -3.03 6.89 -10.30
CA MET A 214 -2.16 7.72 -9.45
C MET A 214 -2.37 7.45 -7.95
N ILE A 215 -3.60 7.10 -7.55
CA ILE A 215 -3.91 6.64 -6.19
C ILE A 215 -3.28 5.27 -5.94
N HIS A 216 -3.43 4.33 -6.88
CA HIS A 216 -2.83 3.00 -6.81
C HIS A 216 -2.77 2.32 -8.19
N MET A 217 -1.60 2.31 -8.82
CA MET A 217 -1.41 1.81 -10.18
C MET A 217 -1.84 0.35 -10.38
N GLY A 218 -1.76 -0.47 -9.33
CA GLY A 218 -2.21 -1.86 -9.36
C GLY A 218 -3.70 -2.07 -9.66
N MET A 219 -4.53 -1.00 -9.66
CA MET A 219 -5.95 -1.09 -10.06
C MET A 219 -6.11 -1.49 -11.53
N ILE A 220 -5.10 -1.22 -12.38
CA ILE A 220 -5.09 -1.62 -13.80
C ILE A 220 -5.16 -3.14 -14.02
N LYS A 221 -4.95 -3.93 -12.97
CA LYS A 221 -4.95 -5.40 -13.01
C LYS A 221 -6.22 -6.00 -12.44
N THR A 222 -7.21 -5.17 -12.15
CA THR A 222 -8.46 -5.63 -11.53
C THR A 222 -9.33 -6.27 -12.60
N PRO A 223 -9.76 -7.54 -12.45
CA PRO A 223 -10.63 -8.17 -13.44
C PRO A 223 -11.95 -7.41 -13.62
N PRO A 224 -12.53 -7.36 -14.84
CA PRO A 224 -13.78 -6.66 -15.13
C PRO A 224 -14.92 -7.00 -14.16
N GLU A 225 -15.04 -8.27 -13.76
CA GLU A 225 -16.05 -8.78 -12.84
C GLU A 225 -15.87 -8.14 -11.46
N ARG A 226 -14.62 -8.04 -11.00
CA ARG A 226 -14.31 -7.41 -9.72
C ARG A 226 -14.52 -5.90 -9.76
N ILE A 227 -14.26 -5.27 -10.91
CA ILE A 227 -14.60 -3.86 -11.15
C ILE A 227 -16.10 -3.69 -11.00
N ARG A 228 -16.92 -4.42 -11.76
CA ARG A 228 -18.39 -4.37 -11.71
C ARG A 228 -18.94 -4.55 -10.29
N GLU A 229 -18.43 -5.54 -9.56
CA GLU A 229 -18.81 -5.77 -8.17
C GLU A 229 -18.50 -4.57 -7.26
N ALA A 230 -17.31 -3.99 -7.40
CA ALA A 230 -16.92 -2.85 -6.58
C ALA A 230 -17.77 -1.61 -6.87
N PHE A 231 -18.16 -1.37 -8.13
CA PHE A 231 -19.11 -0.31 -8.48
C PHE A 231 -20.47 -0.54 -7.84
N HIS A 232 -20.99 -1.77 -7.90
CA HIS A 232 -22.25 -2.12 -7.24
C HIS A 232 -22.17 -1.89 -5.72
N ASP A 233 -21.11 -2.38 -5.08
CA ASP A 233 -20.92 -2.25 -3.64
C ASP A 233 -20.79 -0.77 -3.23
N LEU A 234 -20.07 0.06 -3.97
CA LEU A 234 -19.96 1.51 -3.71
C LEU A 234 -21.29 2.24 -3.91
N LYS A 235 -22.07 1.89 -4.94
CA LYS A 235 -23.41 2.44 -5.15
C LYS A 235 -24.35 2.06 -3.99
N ALA A 236 -24.27 0.83 -3.51
CA ALA A 236 -25.02 0.37 -2.32
C ALA A 236 -24.57 1.09 -1.03
N LEU A 237 -23.33 1.56 -0.97
CA LEU A 237 -22.81 2.44 0.08
C LEU A 237 -23.15 3.93 -0.17
N GLY A 238 -23.91 4.24 -1.22
CA GLY A 238 -24.35 5.60 -1.54
C GLY A 238 -23.22 6.52 -1.97
N LEU A 239 -22.18 5.99 -2.61
CA LEU A 239 -21.13 6.74 -3.31
C LEU A 239 -21.40 6.75 -4.82
N ARG A 240 -21.32 7.94 -5.42
CA ARG A 240 -21.43 8.17 -6.86
C ARG A 240 -20.05 8.37 -7.45
N VAL A 241 -19.89 8.09 -8.75
CA VAL A 241 -18.61 8.26 -9.46
C VAL A 241 -18.06 9.70 -9.40
N THR A 242 -18.94 10.69 -9.20
CA THR A 242 -18.60 12.11 -9.05
C THR A 242 -18.15 12.49 -7.63
N ASP A 243 -18.38 11.63 -6.63
CA ASP A 243 -17.98 11.90 -5.25
C ASP A 243 -16.46 11.73 -5.12
N THR A 244 -15.79 12.68 -4.46
CA THR A 244 -14.32 12.69 -4.31
C THR A 244 -13.78 11.44 -3.60
N GLY A 245 -14.57 10.83 -2.73
CA GLY A 245 -14.25 9.58 -2.05
C GLY A 245 -14.35 8.33 -2.93
N PHE A 246 -14.99 8.39 -4.10
CA PHE A 246 -15.31 7.19 -4.89
C PHE A 246 -14.08 6.38 -5.28
N LEU A 247 -13.05 7.01 -5.86
CA LEU A 247 -11.84 6.32 -6.33
C LEU A 247 -11.04 5.69 -5.17
N TYR A 248 -11.04 6.35 -4.00
CA TYR A 248 -10.44 5.79 -2.79
C TYR A 248 -11.27 4.64 -2.23
N GLY A 249 -12.60 4.74 -2.30
CA GLY A 249 -13.53 3.67 -1.93
C GLY A 249 -13.32 2.44 -2.82
N PHE A 250 -13.20 2.65 -4.13
CA PHE A 250 -12.90 1.60 -5.10
C PHE A 250 -11.62 0.86 -4.74
N ARG A 251 -10.53 1.61 -4.47
CA ARG A 251 -9.28 1.02 -3.98
C ARG A 251 -9.51 0.15 -2.73
N VAL A 252 -10.29 0.62 -1.76
CA VAL A 252 -10.56 -0.13 -0.52
C VAL A 252 -11.30 -1.42 -0.81
N ILE A 253 -12.40 -1.36 -1.56
CA ILE A 253 -13.23 -2.53 -1.89
C ILE A 253 -12.41 -3.57 -2.68
N CYS A 254 -11.56 -3.14 -3.61
CA CYS A 254 -10.72 -4.06 -4.37
C CYS A 254 -9.53 -4.61 -3.58
N SER A 255 -9.01 -3.87 -2.59
CA SER A 255 -7.83 -4.29 -1.83
C SER A 255 -8.15 -5.18 -0.62
N LEU A 256 -9.36 -5.09 -0.06
CA LEU A 256 -9.73 -5.79 1.16
C LEU A 256 -10.75 -6.90 0.91
N ARG A 257 -10.50 -8.06 1.51
CA ARG A 257 -11.50 -9.12 1.62
C ARG A 257 -12.62 -8.69 2.58
N ARG A 258 -13.81 -9.27 2.44
CA ARG A 258 -14.97 -8.93 3.29
C ARG A 258 -14.71 -9.18 4.76
N GLU A 259 -14.07 -10.29 5.09
CA GLU A 259 -13.71 -10.66 6.46
C GLU A 259 -12.79 -9.61 7.08
N THR A 260 -11.88 -9.05 6.27
CA THR A 260 -11.04 -7.94 6.70
C THR A 260 -11.85 -6.67 6.92
N MET A 261 -12.78 -6.32 6.03
CA MET A 261 -13.65 -5.15 6.23
C MET A 261 -14.53 -5.29 7.49
N VAL A 262 -15.12 -6.45 7.74
CA VAL A 262 -15.91 -6.73 8.94
C VAL A 262 -15.05 -6.58 10.21
N ARG A 263 -13.85 -7.16 10.20
CA ARG A 263 -12.89 -7.00 11.30
C ARG A 263 -12.51 -5.54 11.53
N LYS A 264 -12.25 -4.76 10.46
CA LYS A 264 -11.99 -3.32 10.57
C LYS A 264 -13.16 -2.61 11.26
N VAL A 265 -14.40 -2.84 10.81
CA VAL A 265 -15.59 -2.25 11.43
C VAL A 265 -15.67 -2.58 12.91
N ALA A 266 -15.38 -3.82 13.30
CA ALA A 266 -15.37 -4.22 14.71
C ALA A 266 -14.32 -3.46 15.54
N VAL A 267 -13.14 -3.17 14.98
CA VAL A 267 -12.11 -2.35 15.64
C VAL A 267 -12.60 -0.92 15.87
N PHE A 268 -13.31 -0.30 14.92
CA PHE A 268 -13.91 1.02 15.15
C PHE A 268 -15.00 0.96 16.24
N LYS A 269 -15.89 -0.03 16.17
CA LYS A 269 -16.97 -0.22 17.15
C LYS A 269 -16.44 -0.46 18.57
N SER A 270 -15.27 -1.10 18.74
CA SER A 270 -14.68 -1.32 20.08
C SER A 270 -14.23 -0.05 20.78
N PHE A 271 -14.12 1.09 20.08
CA PHE A 271 -13.90 2.40 20.67
C PHE A 271 -15.20 3.17 20.91
N GLY A 272 -16.37 2.61 20.58
CA GLY A 272 -17.66 3.29 20.69
C GLY A 272 -18.09 4.04 19.43
N VAL A 273 -17.40 3.85 18.29
CA VAL A 273 -17.82 4.47 17.02
C VAL A 273 -19.13 3.87 16.55
N SER A 274 -20.15 4.73 16.35
CA SER A 274 -21.43 4.29 15.80
C SER A 274 -21.29 3.87 14.33
N GLU A 275 -22.19 3.00 13.87
CA GLU A 275 -22.19 2.59 12.46
C GLU A 275 -22.47 3.76 11.51
N SER A 276 -23.25 4.74 11.96
CA SER A 276 -23.57 5.94 11.20
C SER A 276 -22.36 6.86 11.03
N ASP A 277 -21.56 7.03 12.08
CA ASP A 277 -20.36 7.86 12.06
C ASP A 277 -19.26 7.22 11.20
N LEU A 278 -19.08 5.90 11.34
CA LEU A 278 -18.14 5.18 10.48
C LEU A 278 -18.54 5.25 9.00
N PHE A 279 -19.83 5.17 8.71
CA PHE A 279 -20.32 5.29 7.34
C PHE A 279 -20.11 6.70 6.76
N ARG A 280 -20.39 7.75 7.55
CA ARG A 280 -20.12 9.15 7.16
C ARG A 280 -18.62 9.37 6.92
N ALA A 281 -17.77 8.88 7.83
CA ALA A 281 -16.33 8.94 7.69
C ALA A 281 -15.80 8.17 6.48
N PHE A 282 -16.38 7.01 6.18
CA PHE A 282 -16.00 6.21 5.01
C PHE A 282 -16.29 6.97 3.71
N LYS A 283 -17.42 7.68 3.59
CA LYS A 283 -17.73 8.43 2.37
C LYS A 283 -16.71 9.52 2.05
N THR A 284 -16.17 10.18 3.08
CA THR A 284 -15.20 11.27 2.91
C THR A 284 -13.75 10.78 2.89
N GLN A 285 -13.43 9.72 3.64
CA GLN A 285 -12.07 9.17 3.74
C GLN A 285 -12.09 7.64 3.80
N PRO A 286 -12.38 6.95 2.68
CA PRO A 286 -12.47 5.49 2.66
C PRO A 286 -11.18 4.80 3.14
N THR A 287 -10.02 5.44 2.91
CA THR A 287 -8.70 4.88 3.20
C THR A 287 -8.43 4.64 4.68
N ILE A 288 -9.26 5.13 5.62
CA ILE A 288 -9.13 4.77 7.04
C ILE A 288 -9.22 3.25 7.25
N LEU A 289 -9.94 2.53 6.39
CA LEU A 289 -10.03 1.07 6.44
C LEU A 289 -8.76 0.36 5.96
N LEU A 290 -7.85 1.05 5.26
CA LEU A 290 -6.55 0.50 4.84
C LEU A 290 -5.50 0.55 5.96
N VAL A 291 -5.74 1.35 7.01
CA VAL A 291 -4.80 1.51 8.13
C VAL A 291 -4.81 0.24 8.99
N GLY A 292 -3.65 -0.27 9.39
CA GLY A 292 -3.53 -1.48 10.23
C GLY A 292 -4.30 -1.38 11.55
N ASP A 293 -4.83 -2.50 12.04
CA ASP A 293 -5.71 -2.54 13.22
C ASP A 293 -5.04 -1.93 14.45
N GLU A 294 -3.80 -2.34 14.73
CA GLU A 294 -3.01 -1.80 15.86
C GLU A 294 -2.68 -0.31 15.68
N THR A 295 -2.48 0.13 14.43
CA THR A 295 -2.28 1.54 14.12
C THR A 295 -3.55 2.35 14.36
N ILE A 296 -4.74 1.83 14.03
CA ILE A 296 -6.03 2.48 14.33
C ILE A 296 -6.19 2.61 15.85
N LYS A 297 -5.98 1.53 16.60
CA LYS A 297 -6.06 1.54 18.07
C LYS A 297 -5.10 2.55 18.69
N LYS A 298 -3.85 2.59 18.23
CA LYS A 298 -2.83 3.55 18.68
C LYS A 298 -3.27 4.99 18.44
N LYS A 299 -3.83 5.29 17.26
CA LYS A 299 -4.32 6.63 16.92
C LYS A 299 -5.52 7.03 17.77
N PHE A 300 -6.48 6.15 18.00
CA PHE A 300 -7.61 6.44 18.90
C PHE A 300 -7.11 6.75 20.32
N ARG A 301 -6.28 5.90 20.92
CA ARG A 301 -5.70 6.18 22.25
C ARG A 301 -4.98 7.52 22.31
N PHE A 302 -4.21 7.86 21.26
CA PHE A 302 -3.57 9.18 21.21
C PHE A 302 -4.60 10.32 21.22
N PHE A 303 -5.62 10.27 20.36
CA PHE A 303 -6.60 11.37 20.29
C PHE A 303 -7.52 11.43 21.52
N LEU A 304 -7.93 10.29 22.08
CA LEU A 304 -8.86 10.23 23.21
C LEU A 304 -8.11 10.42 24.55
N ASP A 305 -7.01 9.72 24.76
CA ASP A 305 -6.35 9.66 26.07
C ASP A 305 -5.34 10.79 26.25
N VAL A 306 -4.58 11.14 25.19
CA VAL A 306 -3.50 12.14 25.27
C VAL A 306 -4.02 13.52 24.86
N MET A 307 -4.72 13.61 23.73
CA MET A 307 -5.26 14.88 23.24
C MET A 307 -6.60 15.26 23.90
N LYS A 308 -7.20 14.34 24.68
CA LYS A 308 -8.49 14.54 25.37
C LYS A 308 -9.61 15.01 24.43
N LEU A 309 -9.64 14.48 23.22
CA LEU A 309 -10.68 14.78 22.23
C LEU A 309 -11.85 13.80 22.35
N GLU A 310 -13.04 14.26 22.01
CA GLU A 310 -14.20 13.39 21.89
C GLU A 310 -14.11 12.51 20.64
N ILE A 311 -14.64 11.29 20.73
CA ILE A 311 -14.64 10.36 19.60
C ILE A 311 -15.40 10.92 18.39
N ALA A 312 -16.48 11.67 18.65
CA ALA A 312 -17.28 12.32 17.61
C ALA A 312 -16.44 13.35 16.82
N ASP A 313 -15.57 14.11 17.47
CA ASP A 313 -14.70 15.10 16.82
C ASP A 313 -13.64 14.43 15.95
N VAL A 314 -13.06 13.33 16.43
CA VAL A 314 -12.10 12.52 15.65
C VAL A 314 -12.78 11.94 14.41
N MET A 315 -13.98 11.38 14.57
CA MET A 315 -14.74 10.75 13.48
C MET A 315 -15.35 11.77 12.52
N ALA A 316 -15.59 13.01 12.94
CA ALA A 316 -15.97 14.11 12.05
C ALA A 316 -14.83 14.53 11.12
N GLN A 317 -13.57 14.19 11.45
CA GLN A 317 -12.38 14.51 10.68
C GLN A 317 -11.54 13.25 10.44
N PRO A 318 -12.02 12.27 9.66
CA PRO A 318 -11.42 10.94 9.55
C PRO A 318 -9.99 10.93 8.97
N LEU A 319 -9.54 12.03 8.37
CA LEU A 319 -8.14 12.23 7.97
C LEU A 319 -7.17 12.14 9.17
N THR A 320 -7.62 12.43 10.39
CA THR A 320 -6.88 12.16 11.65
C THR A 320 -6.39 10.72 11.75
N LEU A 321 -7.20 9.77 11.29
CA LEU A 321 -6.90 8.34 11.32
C LEU A 321 -6.12 7.87 10.08
N ALA A 322 -6.12 8.64 8.99
CA ALA A 322 -5.36 8.32 7.79
C ALA A 322 -3.89 8.82 7.84
N LEU A 323 -3.63 10.01 8.40
CA LEU A 323 -2.28 10.59 8.48
C LEU A 323 -1.38 9.86 9.48
N SER A 324 -0.06 9.81 9.23
CA SER A 324 0.89 9.20 10.17
C SER A 324 0.92 9.96 11.49
N LEU A 325 0.76 9.25 12.60
CA LEU A 325 0.81 9.84 13.93
C LEU A 325 2.20 10.43 14.20
N GLU A 326 3.24 9.66 13.93
CA GLU A 326 4.63 9.96 14.28
C GLU A 326 5.28 10.95 13.32
N LYS A 327 4.98 10.85 12.01
CA LYS A 327 5.60 11.67 10.97
C LYS A 327 4.84 12.96 10.68
N ASN A 328 3.57 13.06 11.08
CA ASN A 328 2.73 14.20 10.71
C ASN A 328 2.05 14.83 11.93
N ILE A 329 1.26 14.08 12.69
CA ILE A 329 0.43 14.65 13.76
C ILE A 329 1.28 15.11 14.96
N MET A 330 2.16 14.24 15.48
CA MET A 330 2.95 14.53 16.68
C MET A 330 3.91 15.73 16.54
N PRO A 331 4.69 15.88 15.45
CA PRO A 331 5.52 17.08 15.25
C PRO A 331 4.69 18.37 15.29
N ARG A 332 3.48 18.32 14.72
CA ARG A 332 2.56 19.47 14.74
C ARG A 332 1.97 19.73 16.13
N CYS A 333 1.63 18.68 16.88
CA CYS A 333 1.24 18.85 18.30
C CYS A 333 2.36 19.49 19.13
N ALA A 334 3.62 19.11 18.90
CA ALA A 334 4.77 19.72 19.58
C ALA A 334 4.87 21.22 19.27
N VAL A 335 4.76 21.61 18.00
CA VAL A 335 4.75 23.02 17.58
C VAL A 335 3.63 23.80 18.29
N LEU A 336 2.39 23.28 18.25
CA LEU A 336 1.25 23.95 18.87
C LEU A 336 1.41 24.06 20.39
N SER A 337 1.93 23.02 21.05
CA SER A 337 2.20 23.03 22.51
C SER A 337 3.23 24.09 22.88
N ILE A 338 4.32 24.22 22.12
CA ILE A 338 5.34 25.26 22.32
C ILE A 338 4.71 26.65 22.14
N LEU A 339 3.97 26.89 21.06
CA LEU A 339 3.33 28.19 20.84
C LEU A 339 2.31 28.56 21.94
N MET A 340 1.63 27.57 22.52
CA MET A 340 0.74 27.81 23.67
C MET A 340 1.52 28.18 24.94
N LYS A 341 2.66 27.53 25.20
CA LYS A 341 3.53 27.85 26.34
C LYS A 341 4.13 29.26 26.22
N GLU A 342 4.50 29.67 25.02
CA GLU A 342 5.03 31.01 24.71
C GLU A 342 3.95 32.09 24.55
N GLY A 343 2.67 31.76 24.82
CA GLY A 343 1.55 32.71 24.71
C GLY A 343 1.23 33.18 23.28
N LYS A 344 1.85 32.60 22.25
CA LYS A 344 1.62 32.92 20.82
C LYS A 344 0.33 32.28 20.29
N LEU A 345 -0.22 31.28 20.98
CA LEU A 345 -1.45 30.56 20.61
C LEU A 345 -2.39 30.41 21.81
N LYS A 346 -3.69 30.66 21.61
CA LYS A 346 -4.70 30.50 22.67
C LYS A 346 -5.01 29.02 22.90
N ARG A 347 -5.10 28.60 24.16
CA ARG A 347 -5.49 27.22 24.56
C ARG A 347 -6.90 26.82 24.12
N THR A 348 -7.82 27.75 23.96
CA THR A 348 -9.21 27.50 23.52
C THR A 348 -9.34 27.17 22.02
N GLN A 349 -8.23 27.14 21.27
CA GLN A 349 -8.25 26.89 19.84
C GLN A 349 -8.51 25.41 19.51
N LYS A 350 -9.36 25.16 18.51
CA LYS A 350 -9.58 23.81 17.96
C LYS A 350 -8.28 23.23 17.42
N LEU A 351 -7.85 22.09 17.97
CA LEU A 351 -6.57 21.46 17.64
C LEU A 351 -6.59 20.69 16.32
N ILE A 352 -7.72 20.09 15.92
CA ILE A 352 -7.77 19.23 14.73
C ILE A 352 -7.46 20.00 13.42
N PRO A 353 -8.10 21.15 13.10
CA PRO A 353 -7.90 21.77 11.78
C PRO A 353 -6.44 22.16 11.48
N PRO A 354 -5.67 22.76 12.42
CA PRO A 354 -4.23 22.97 12.22
C PRO A 354 -3.48 21.66 11.94
N LEU A 355 -3.74 20.60 12.72
CA LEU A 355 -3.08 19.30 12.57
C LEU A 355 -3.33 18.63 11.23
N LEU A 356 -4.44 18.93 10.55
CA LEU A 356 -4.82 18.35 9.25
C LEU A 356 -4.50 19.24 8.05
N SER A 357 -4.05 20.47 8.26
CA SER A 357 -3.68 21.38 7.18
C SER A 357 -2.50 20.83 6.35
N ASN A 358 -2.38 21.24 5.08
CA ASN A 358 -1.23 20.83 4.29
C ASN A 358 0.10 21.38 4.89
N SER A 359 1.22 20.71 4.60
CA SER A 359 2.51 21.01 5.23
C SER A 359 2.97 22.46 5.03
N ARG A 360 2.72 23.04 3.85
CA ARG A 360 3.07 24.41 3.52
C ARG A 360 2.29 25.40 4.39
N VAL A 361 0.95 25.26 4.43
CA VAL A 361 0.08 26.13 5.23
C VAL A 361 0.42 26.03 6.72
N PHE A 362 0.67 24.82 7.23
CA PHE A 362 1.09 24.64 8.62
C PHE A 362 2.41 25.36 8.90
N SER A 363 3.41 25.16 8.03
CA SER A 363 4.73 25.76 8.14
C SER A 363 4.66 27.29 8.14
N GLU A 364 3.98 27.88 7.15
CA GLU A 364 3.82 29.34 7.05
C GLU A 364 3.14 29.93 8.30
N ARG A 365 2.07 29.30 8.80
CA ARG A 365 1.26 29.85 9.90
C ARG A 365 1.84 29.65 11.29
N TYR A 366 2.41 28.47 11.56
CA TYR A 366 2.79 28.06 12.92
C TYR A 366 4.30 27.86 13.10
N VAL A 367 5.08 27.79 12.02
CA VAL A 367 6.52 27.56 12.10
C VAL A 367 7.28 28.82 11.69
N LEU A 368 7.25 29.19 10.40
CA LEU A 368 8.01 30.30 9.85
C LEU A 368 7.63 31.64 10.47
N ARG A 369 6.33 31.87 10.72
CA ARG A 369 5.83 33.09 11.38
C ARG A 369 6.45 33.33 12.76
N HIS A 370 6.79 32.26 13.47
CA HIS A 370 7.30 32.30 14.85
C HIS A 370 8.76 31.90 14.97
N ALA A 371 9.44 31.56 13.87
CA ALA A 371 10.79 30.99 13.91
C ALA A 371 11.85 31.94 14.51
N LYS A 372 11.64 33.26 14.42
CA LYS A 372 12.53 34.26 15.04
C LYS A 372 12.31 34.37 16.56
N ASP A 373 11.05 34.46 16.98
CA ASP A 373 10.69 34.64 18.39
C ASP A 373 10.79 33.33 19.20
N VAL A 374 10.50 32.20 18.55
CA VAL A 374 10.37 30.87 19.18
C VAL A 374 11.04 29.83 18.27
N PRO A 375 12.38 29.79 18.19
CA PRO A 375 13.10 28.94 17.24
C PRO A 375 12.85 27.43 17.43
N ASP A 376 12.41 27.01 18.62
CA ASP A 376 12.10 25.61 18.92
C ASP A 376 10.91 25.06 18.13
N VAL A 377 10.03 25.90 17.56
CA VAL A 377 8.98 25.41 16.64
C VAL A 377 9.56 24.77 15.38
N VAL A 378 10.71 25.22 14.90
CA VAL A 378 11.40 24.61 13.75
C VAL A 378 11.89 23.22 14.11
N LYS A 379 12.57 23.09 15.25
CA LYS A 379 13.06 21.80 15.78
C LYS A 379 11.91 20.83 16.05
N ALA A 380 10.79 21.32 16.59
CA ALA A 380 9.59 20.53 16.82
C ALA A 380 8.96 20.04 15.51
N PHE A 381 8.86 20.90 14.50
CA PHE A 381 8.33 20.55 13.18
C PHE A 381 9.19 19.51 12.45
N GLU A 382 10.51 19.59 12.61
CA GLU A 382 11.48 18.59 12.13
C GLU A 382 11.47 17.28 12.95
N GLY A 383 10.68 17.23 14.04
CA GLY A 383 10.55 16.06 14.90
C GLY A 383 11.71 15.85 15.88
N LYS A 384 12.58 16.86 16.06
CA LYS A 384 13.70 16.86 17.01
C LYS A 384 13.24 17.11 18.45
N ILE A 385 12.19 17.91 18.64
CA ILE A 385 11.49 18.06 19.93
C ILE A 385 10.23 17.19 19.89
N LYS A 386 10.07 16.31 20.87
CA LYS A 386 8.90 15.42 20.96
C LYS A 386 7.75 16.11 21.68
N PHE A 387 6.53 15.81 21.23
CA PHE A 387 5.32 16.24 21.92
C PHE A 387 5.20 15.53 23.27
N GLN A 388 5.06 16.30 24.35
CA GLN A 388 4.93 15.80 25.73
C GLN A 388 3.54 16.08 26.34
N GLY A 389 2.54 16.40 25.50
CA GLY A 389 1.24 16.91 25.96
C GLY A 389 1.14 18.44 25.88
N PHE A 390 -0.07 18.95 26.11
CA PHE A 390 -0.35 20.40 26.18
C PHE A 390 -0.22 20.95 27.62
N GLY A 391 0.18 20.12 28.59
CA GLY A 391 0.21 20.42 30.02
C GLY A 391 -1.15 20.16 30.71
N GLU A 392 -1.13 19.96 32.02
CA GLU A 392 -2.33 19.79 32.83
C GLU A 392 -3.06 21.12 33.02
N SER A 393 -4.38 21.04 33.06
CA SER A 393 -5.31 22.13 33.37
C SER A 393 -5.08 22.60 34.80
N GLU A 394 -4.28 23.63 35.02
CA GLU A 394 -4.54 24.51 36.16
C GLU A 394 -5.86 25.25 35.89
N VAL A 395 -6.78 25.12 36.84
CA VAL A 395 -8.03 25.89 37.01
C VAL A 395 -9.23 25.46 36.15
N ARG A 396 -9.88 24.37 36.58
CA ARG A 396 -11.33 24.42 36.90
C ARG A 396 -11.52 24.27 38.40
N THR A 397 -10.88 25.14 39.18
CA THR A 397 -11.41 25.52 40.49
C THR A 397 -12.18 26.81 40.25
N SER A 398 -13.41 26.68 39.75
CA SER A 398 -14.41 27.71 40.04
C SER A 398 -14.61 27.66 41.55
N VAL A 399 -13.92 28.56 42.24
CA VAL A 399 -14.20 28.91 43.64
C VAL A 399 -15.71 29.14 43.74
N PRO A 400 -16.41 28.52 44.70
CA PRO A 400 -17.82 28.83 44.92
C PRO A 400 -17.92 30.29 45.33
N LEU A 401 -18.80 31.03 44.66
CA LEU A 401 -19.25 32.33 45.16
C LEU A 401 -19.85 32.08 46.54
N ASN A 402 -19.11 32.46 47.58
CA ASN A 402 -19.66 32.69 48.90
C ASN A 402 -20.53 33.95 48.85
N ASP A 403 -21.68 33.81 49.50
CA ASP A 403 -22.69 34.78 49.94
C ASP A 403 -23.56 35.47 48.88
#